data_AF-A0A0C9Q448-F1
#
_entry.id   AF-A0A0C9Q448-F1
#
_cell.length_a   1.000
_cell.length_b   1.000
_cell.length_c   1.000
_cell.angle_alpha   90.00
_cell.angle_beta   90.00
_cell.angle_gamma   90.00
#
_symmetry.space_group_name_H-M   'P 1'
#
loop_
_entity.id
_entity.type
_entity.pdbx_description
1 polymer ?
#
loop_
_entity_poly.entity_id
_entity_poly.type
_entity_poly.pdbx_seq_one_letter_code
_entity_poly.pdbx_strand_id
1 'polypeptide(L)'
;MNAVIAMCTFCEVHGPRVIFTTQTYRIYDKDDKESKKLKFYGPREILEEADKRRLTGVGGERKECDGCESLGNVKYLSNEHDSRTSFVSARQPLTQDIANLLAHACIRSLSCELHLGKNGVCYFGDEVRGHVLSHAFTLKDAQARGIRRSCSFIVFMKDKQFLLNMCPFFVDNLRQVIKELQDFAEKKYNADEKENPQRAARLSSANREPHGNRETARGMPRGLPQITDEKHIFVRIHMWLVWILSAGARHFVESSATLDSPLSGFLIRYQDFTENPEFSEISKKKFVTTVLREISQQMSREHFRQLLFACLTGIQIVVRGPDSQALEILYALSSLVPKSCRRIQMGADEYKNINECNFLGEKDFLFEIFITFFSNQRNLSILAIIVPFGNPFLSNFYSHNRCILYIIIIIDAEILERYLGISSAILN
;
A
#
# COMPACT_ATOMS: atom_id res chain seq x y z
N MET A 1 -4.74 -2.75 11.17
CA MET A 1 -5.57 -2.40 12.34
C MET A 1 -5.12 -3.23 13.54
N ASN A 2 -4.63 -2.59 14.60
CA ASN A 2 -4.27 -3.29 15.84
C ASN A 2 -5.40 -3.10 16.87
N ALA A 3 -6.38 -3.99 16.80
CA ALA A 3 -7.58 -3.96 17.63
C ALA A 3 -7.83 -5.34 18.24
N VAL A 4 -8.45 -5.34 19.43
CA VAL A 4 -8.89 -6.55 20.11
C VAL A 4 -10.40 -6.48 20.27
N ILE A 5 -11.11 -7.49 19.74
CA ILE A 5 -12.56 -7.60 19.97
C ILE A 5 -12.79 -8.69 21.02
N ALA A 6 -13.55 -8.38 22.05
CA ALA A 6 -13.88 -9.32 23.10
C ALA A 6 -15.39 -9.39 23.35
N MET A 7 -15.86 -10.59 23.71
CA MET A 7 -17.21 -10.85 24.19
C MET A 7 -17.17 -10.96 25.71
N CYS A 8 -18.05 -10.21 26.35
CA CYS A 8 -18.20 -10.08 27.79
C CYS A 8 -19.58 -10.54 28.22
N THR A 9 -19.69 -11.13 29.41
CA THR A 9 -20.96 -11.54 30.01
C THR A 9 -21.01 -11.16 31.48
N PHE A 10 -22.19 -10.79 31.97
CA PHE A 10 -22.43 -10.64 33.40
C PHE A 10 -22.85 -11.99 33.98
N CYS A 11 -21.99 -12.57 34.82
CA CYS A 11 -22.31 -13.78 35.58
C CYS A 11 -22.89 -13.39 36.94
N GLU A 12 -23.99 -14.03 37.36
CA GLU A 12 -24.60 -13.75 38.67
C GLU A 12 -23.75 -14.18 39.87
N VAL A 13 -22.80 -15.10 39.66
CA VAL A 13 -21.88 -15.59 40.70
C VAL A 13 -20.58 -14.77 40.72
N HIS A 14 -20.00 -14.51 39.54
CA HIS A 14 -18.66 -13.95 39.42
C HIS A 14 -18.61 -12.50 38.92
N GLY A 15 -19.75 -11.90 38.58
CA GLY A 15 -19.84 -10.56 38.01
C GLY A 15 -19.43 -10.49 36.52
N PRO A 16 -19.03 -9.30 36.04
CA PRO A 16 -18.56 -9.09 34.67
C PRO A 16 -17.33 -9.94 34.33
N ARG A 17 -17.40 -10.72 33.25
CA ARG A 17 -16.28 -11.56 32.78
C ARG A 17 -16.12 -11.50 31.27
N VAL A 18 -14.87 -11.45 30.83
CA VAL A 18 -14.49 -11.68 29.43
C VAL A 18 -14.52 -13.18 29.18
N ILE A 19 -15.28 -13.60 28.17
CA ILE A 19 -15.44 -15.03 27.82
C ILE A 19 -14.81 -15.37 26.48
N PHE A 20 -14.60 -14.40 25.59
CA PHE A 20 -14.01 -14.67 24.28
C PHE A 20 -13.23 -13.44 23.82
N THR A 21 -12.05 -13.64 23.25
CA THR A 21 -11.23 -12.56 22.68
C THR A 21 -10.74 -12.97 21.32
N THR A 22 -10.66 -12.02 20.39
CA THR A 22 -10.06 -12.17 19.06
C THR A 22 -9.01 -11.09 18.86
N GLN A 23 -7.78 -11.50 18.55
CA GLN A 23 -6.62 -10.63 18.40
C GLN A 23 -5.97 -10.81 17.05
N THR A 24 -5.32 -9.75 16.59
CA THR A 24 -4.60 -9.70 15.32
C THR A 24 -3.10 -9.71 15.57
N TYR A 25 -2.37 -10.60 14.91
CA TYR A 25 -0.91 -10.70 14.97
C TYR A 25 -0.31 -10.63 13.57
N ARG A 26 0.81 -9.92 13.45
CA ARG A 26 1.60 -9.75 12.22
C ARG A 26 3.08 -9.71 12.59
N ILE A 27 3.92 -10.28 11.74
CA ILE A 27 5.39 -10.14 11.80
C ILE A 27 5.82 -9.27 10.62
N TYR A 28 6.68 -8.29 10.89
CA TYR A 28 7.23 -7.40 9.86
C TYR A 28 8.63 -7.83 9.38
N ASP A 29 9.28 -8.77 10.08
CA ASP A 29 10.65 -9.21 9.76
C ASP A 29 10.71 -10.31 8.69
N LYS A 30 11.70 -10.16 7.80
CA LYS A 30 11.92 -10.95 6.57
C LYS A 30 12.71 -12.24 6.76
N ASP A 31 13.03 -12.66 7.99
CA ASP A 31 13.78 -13.90 8.24
C ASP A 31 12.88 -15.15 8.13
N ASP A 32 12.45 -15.40 6.91
CA ASP A 32 11.46 -16.38 6.43
C ASP A 32 11.94 -17.85 6.46
N LYS A 33 12.96 -18.18 7.26
CA LYS A 33 13.50 -19.55 7.34
C LYS A 33 12.84 -20.43 8.41
N GLU A 34 12.34 -19.85 9.50
CA GLU A 34 11.69 -20.62 10.58
C GLU A 34 10.15 -20.54 10.60
N SER A 35 9.56 -19.50 10.02
CA SER A 35 8.10 -19.28 9.90
C SER A 35 7.40 -20.38 9.09
N LYS A 36 8.12 -21.12 8.22
CA LYS A 36 7.56 -22.20 7.41
C LYS A 36 7.10 -23.43 8.20
N LYS A 37 7.50 -23.59 9.48
CA LYS A 37 7.07 -24.73 10.32
C LYS A 37 5.81 -24.48 11.14
N LEU A 38 5.39 -23.23 11.32
CA LEU A 38 4.17 -22.87 12.05
C LEU A 38 3.23 -22.09 11.16
N LYS A 39 1.95 -22.47 11.14
CA LYS A 39 0.89 -21.73 10.45
C LYS A 39 0.52 -20.43 11.19
N PHE A 40 1.45 -19.73 11.83
CA PHE A 40 1.18 -18.53 12.65
C PHE A 40 2.12 -17.39 12.29
N TYR A 41 1.55 -16.23 11.97
CA TYR A 41 2.23 -15.00 11.54
C TYR A 41 2.42 -14.01 12.69
N GLY A 42 2.59 -14.50 13.93
CA GLY A 42 2.89 -13.68 15.10
C GLY A 42 4.13 -14.18 15.85
N PRO A 43 4.66 -13.36 16.78
CA PRO A 43 5.82 -13.73 17.59
C PRO A 43 5.54 -15.02 18.39
N ARG A 44 6.44 -16.00 18.27
CA ARG A 44 6.31 -17.33 18.89
C ARG A 44 6.29 -17.24 20.41
N GLU A 45 7.03 -16.29 20.95
CA GLU A 45 7.20 -16.06 22.39
C GLU A 45 5.84 -15.83 23.05
N ILE A 46 4.91 -15.16 22.37
CA ILE A 46 3.56 -14.88 22.88
C ILE A 46 2.75 -16.17 23.04
N LEU A 47 2.87 -17.12 22.09
CA LEU A 47 2.20 -18.41 22.20
C LEU A 47 2.80 -19.25 23.32
N GLU A 48 4.13 -19.30 23.41
CA GLU A 48 4.84 -20.04 24.45
C GLU A 48 4.60 -19.46 25.85
N GLU A 49 4.57 -18.14 26.00
CA GLU A 49 4.31 -17.47 27.27
C GLU A 49 2.86 -17.67 27.72
N ALA A 50 1.91 -17.68 26.77
CA ALA A 50 0.53 -18.02 27.05
C ALA A 50 0.38 -19.48 27.52
N ASP A 51 1.20 -20.40 27.01
CA ASP A 51 1.19 -21.80 27.43
C ASP A 51 1.97 -22.03 28.74
N LYS A 52 3.09 -21.34 28.97
CA LYS A 52 3.85 -21.38 30.24
C LYS A 52 3.04 -20.83 31.42
N ARG A 53 2.29 -19.75 31.24
CA ARG A 53 1.38 -19.21 32.28
C ARG A 53 0.30 -20.19 32.71
N ARG A 54 -0.06 -21.16 31.87
CA ARG A 54 -0.95 -22.26 32.26
C ARG A 54 -0.27 -23.19 33.27
N LEU A 55 1.01 -23.46 33.07
CA LEU A 55 1.79 -24.39 33.89
C LEU A 55 2.22 -23.78 35.24
N THR A 56 2.50 -22.47 35.26
CA THR A 56 2.98 -21.76 36.45
C THR A 56 1.87 -21.10 37.27
N GLY A 57 0.61 -21.27 36.89
CA GLY A 57 -0.55 -20.74 37.61
C GLY A 57 -0.68 -21.37 39.00
N VAL A 58 -0.03 -20.77 39.99
CA VAL A 58 -0.31 -20.96 41.43
C VAL A 58 -1.68 -20.32 41.71
N GLY A 59 -2.71 -21.08 41.40
CA GLY A 59 -4.10 -20.72 41.53
C GLY A 59 -4.89 -21.91 41.01
N GLY A 60 -5.07 -22.89 41.89
CA GLY A 60 -5.67 -24.18 41.56
C GLY A 60 -6.95 -24.02 40.74
N GLU A 61 -7.29 -25.08 40.00
CA GLU A 61 -8.53 -25.29 39.28
C GLU A 61 -9.75 -24.87 40.11
N ARG A 62 -10.03 -23.56 40.18
CA ARG A 62 -11.34 -23.09 40.58
C ARG A 62 -12.19 -23.42 39.38
N LYS A 63 -12.89 -24.56 39.46
CA LYS A 63 -13.96 -24.91 38.53
C LYS A 63 -14.83 -23.67 38.40
N GLU A 64 -14.65 -22.96 37.29
CA GLU A 64 -15.48 -21.81 37.01
C GLU A 64 -16.89 -22.30 36.75
N CYS A 65 -17.88 -21.48 37.06
CA CYS A 65 -19.24 -21.88 36.76
C CYS A 65 -19.44 -22.01 35.25
N ASP A 66 -20.34 -22.89 34.83
CA ASP A 66 -20.66 -23.14 33.42
C ASP A 66 -20.99 -21.86 32.63
N GLY A 67 -21.52 -20.83 33.30
CA GLY A 67 -21.82 -19.54 32.69
C GLY A 67 -20.58 -18.69 32.35
N CYS A 68 -19.48 -18.86 33.05
CA CYS A 68 -18.21 -18.19 32.75
C CYS A 68 -17.33 -19.03 31.82
N GLU A 69 -17.62 -20.32 31.70
CA GLU A 69 -16.92 -21.21 30.80
C GLU A 69 -17.25 -20.88 29.34
N SER A 70 -16.21 -20.87 28.50
CA SER A 70 -16.33 -20.53 27.09
C SER A 70 -15.61 -21.55 26.21
N LEU A 71 -14.36 -21.27 25.86
CA LEU A 71 -13.41 -22.23 25.36
C LEU A 71 -12.52 -22.59 26.52
N GLY A 72 -12.41 -23.87 26.84
CA GLY A 72 -11.43 -24.33 27.81
C GLY A 72 -10.01 -24.04 27.32
N ASN A 73 -9.28 -25.08 26.96
CA ASN A 73 -7.88 -24.92 26.56
C ASN A 73 -7.68 -24.63 25.06
N VAL A 74 -8.75 -24.68 24.28
CA VAL A 74 -8.75 -24.55 22.81
C VAL A 74 -8.60 -23.09 22.40
N LYS A 75 -7.78 -22.86 21.38
CA LYS A 75 -7.60 -21.57 20.69
C LYS A 75 -8.00 -21.75 19.23
N TYR A 76 -8.66 -20.78 18.63
CA TYR A 76 -8.93 -20.74 17.20
C TYR A 76 -7.92 -19.85 16.49
N LEU A 77 -7.50 -20.27 15.29
CA LEU A 77 -6.53 -19.58 14.47
C LEU A 77 -7.04 -19.50 13.03
N SER A 78 -7.18 -18.29 12.52
CA SER A 78 -7.47 -18.01 11.12
C SER A 78 -6.34 -17.19 10.51
N ASN A 79 -5.88 -17.56 9.33
CA ASN A 79 -4.78 -16.89 8.65
C ASN A 79 -5.25 -16.24 7.36
N GLU A 80 -4.82 -15.00 7.17
CA GLU A 80 -4.94 -14.29 5.91
C GLU A 80 -3.54 -14.24 5.28
N HIS A 81 -3.35 -15.02 4.22
CA HIS A 81 -2.03 -15.22 3.61
C HIS A 81 -1.56 -13.98 2.84
N ASP A 82 -2.46 -13.28 2.15
CA ASP A 82 -2.14 -12.08 1.35
C ASP A 82 -1.57 -10.96 2.20
N SER A 83 -2.14 -10.74 3.38
CA SER A 83 -1.70 -9.71 4.33
C SER A 83 -0.72 -10.22 5.38
N ARG A 84 -0.31 -11.51 5.31
CA ARG A 84 0.46 -12.23 6.34
C ARG A 84 -0.05 -11.94 7.76
N THR A 85 -1.36 -12.04 7.95
CA THR A 85 -2.02 -11.73 9.23
C THR A 85 -2.59 -13.00 9.86
N SER A 86 -2.34 -13.21 11.14
CA SER A 86 -2.99 -14.26 11.94
C SER A 86 -3.98 -13.66 12.91
N PHE A 87 -5.20 -14.18 12.89
CA PHE A 87 -6.25 -13.86 13.84
C PHE A 87 -6.41 -15.02 14.82
N VAL A 88 -6.14 -14.76 16.10
CA VAL A 88 -6.24 -15.75 17.16
C VAL A 88 -7.40 -15.43 18.05
N SER A 89 -8.28 -16.41 18.28
CA SER A 89 -9.28 -16.32 19.32
C SER A 89 -9.03 -17.29 20.46
N ALA A 90 -9.18 -16.78 21.67
CA ALA A 90 -9.00 -17.52 22.90
C ALA A 90 -9.91 -16.94 24.00
N ARG A 91 -10.11 -17.72 25.06
CA ARG A 91 -10.88 -17.29 26.22
C ARG A 91 -10.30 -16.04 26.88
N GLN A 92 -8.99 -16.00 27.05
CA GLN A 92 -8.23 -14.86 27.56
C GLN A 92 -7.21 -14.43 26.50
N PRO A 93 -6.80 -13.15 26.51
CA PRO A 93 -5.83 -12.69 25.55
C PRO A 93 -4.45 -13.30 25.81
N LEU A 94 -3.66 -13.45 24.74
CA LEU A 94 -2.33 -14.07 24.86
C LEU A 94 -1.29 -13.21 25.59
N THR A 95 -1.58 -11.97 26.00
CA THR A 95 -0.64 -11.12 26.77
C THR A 95 -1.33 -10.63 28.04
N GLN A 96 -0.60 -10.62 29.16
CA GLN A 96 -1.17 -10.29 30.47
C GLN A 96 -1.64 -8.83 30.55
N ASP A 97 -0.91 -7.90 29.95
CA ASP A 97 -1.27 -6.49 29.94
C ASP A 97 -2.64 -6.28 29.28
N ILE A 98 -2.84 -6.90 28.12
CA ILE A 98 -4.13 -6.87 27.41
C ILE A 98 -5.22 -7.55 28.26
N ALA A 99 -4.91 -8.63 28.98
CA ALA A 99 -5.86 -9.29 29.87
C ALA A 99 -6.38 -8.34 30.96
N ASN A 100 -5.48 -7.61 31.59
CA ASN A 100 -5.80 -6.67 32.66
C ASN A 100 -6.63 -5.48 32.11
N LEU A 101 -6.24 -4.96 30.94
CA LEU A 101 -6.97 -3.87 30.28
C LEU A 101 -8.39 -4.29 29.87
N LEU A 102 -8.55 -5.47 29.27
CA LEU A 102 -9.86 -6.00 28.89
C LEU A 102 -10.73 -6.33 30.10
N ALA A 103 -10.14 -6.83 31.20
CA ALA A 103 -10.87 -7.07 32.44
C ALA A 103 -11.46 -5.76 33.00
N HIS A 104 -10.66 -4.70 33.02
CA HIS A 104 -11.12 -3.37 33.43
C HIS A 104 -12.21 -2.82 32.47
N ALA A 105 -12.01 -2.95 31.16
CA ALA A 105 -12.99 -2.55 30.16
C ALA A 105 -14.33 -3.31 30.29
N CYS A 106 -14.26 -4.61 30.59
CA CYS A 106 -15.43 -5.46 30.82
C CYS A 106 -16.25 -4.99 32.03
N ILE A 107 -15.59 -4.67 33.15
CA ILE A 107 -16.27 -4.16 34.35
C ILE A 107 -16.98 -2.85 34.04
N ARG A 108 -16.30 -1.90 33.40
CA ARG A 108 -16.92 -0.62 33.02
C ARG A 108 -18.11 -0.81 32.09
N SER A 109 -17.93 -1.58 31.02
CA SER A 109 -18.96 -1.86 30.01
C SER A 109 -20.24 -2.43 30.61
N LEU A 110 -20.16 -3.39 31.53
CA LEU A 110 -21.33 -4.09 32.05
C LEU A 110 -21.87 -3.54 33.37
N SER A 111 -21.13 -2.69 34.09
CA SER A 111 -21.51 -2.24 35.44
C SER A 111 -21.48 -0.74 35.68
N CYS A 112 -20.69 0.04 34.92
CA CYS A 112 -20.51 1.48 35.17
C CYS A 112 -21.14 2.33 34.07
N GLU A 113 -21.01 1.92 32.82
CA GLU A 113 -21.49 2.70 31.68
C GLU A 113 -22.99 2.46 31.47
N LEU A 114 -23.74 3.54 31.41
CA LEU A 114 -25.17 3.52 31.15
C LEU A 114 -25.41 3.76 29.66
N HIS A 115 -26.17 2.88 29.05
CA HIS A 115 -26.67 3.05 27.70
C HIS A 115 -28.18 3.28 27.74
N LEU A 116 -28.66 4.17 26.89
CA LEU A 116 -30.09 4.40 26.71
C LEU A 116 -30.67 3.28 25.84
N GLY A 117 -31.58 2.47 26.39
CA GLY A 117 -32.28 1.40 25.67
C GLY A 117 -31.74 -0.02 25.91
N LYS A 118 -32.36 -1.01 25.25
CA LYS A 118 -32.05 -2.45 25.45
C LYS A 118 -30.77 -2.93 24.76
N ASN A 119 -30.38 -2.28 23.65
CA ASN A 119 -29.15 -2.53 22.90
C ASN A 119 -28.42 -1.20 22.76
N GLY A 120 -27.37 -1.03 23.56
CA GLY A 120 -26.69 0.24 23.71
C GLY A 120 -25.29 0.23 23.13
N VAL A 121 -24.88 1.33 22.51
CA VAL A 121 -23.48 1.58 22.18
C VAL A 121 -22.97 2.66 23.11
N CYS A 122 -21.81 2.42 23.75
CA CYS A 122 -21.12 3.43 24.51
C CYS A 122 -19.63 3.42 24.16
N TYR A 123 -19.04 4.60 24.11
CA TYR A 123 -17.61 4.79 23.99
C TYR A 123 -17.06 5.27 25.33
N PHE A 124 -15.94 4.70 25.76
CA PHE A 124 -15.21 5.15 26.93
C PHE A 124 -13.74 4.77 26.83
N GLY A 125 -12.88 5.46 27.59
CA GLY A 125 -11.46 5.13 27.65
C GLY A 125 -10.60 6.37 27.86
N ASP A 126 -9.32 6.12 28.05
CA ASP A 126 -8.30 7.12 28.32
C ASP A 126 -6.97 6.72 27.66
N GLU A 127 -6.00 7.62 27.63
CA GLU A 127 -4.72 7.39 26.94
C GLU A 127 -3.86 6.31 27.62
N VAL A 128 -4.09 6.05 28.91
CA VAL A 128 -3.30 5.10 29.71
C VAL A 128 -3.81 3.67 29.55
N ARG A 129 -5.12 3.49 29.64
CA ARG A 129 -5.84 2.21 29.63
C ARG A 129 -6.36 1.86 28.25
N GLY A 130 -6.30 2.78 27.29
CA GLY A 130 -6.80 2.63 25.93
C GLY A 130 -8.28 2.97 25.80
N HIS A 131 -8.76 2.90 24.56
CA HIS A 131 -10.09 3.31 24.14
C HIS A 131 -10.95 2.09 23.82
N VAL A 132 -12.21 2.14 24.25
CA VAL A 132 -13.16 1.04 24.16
C VAL A 132 -14.47 1.52 23.53
N LEU A 133 -14.93 0.78 22.53
CA LEU A 133 -16.28 0.87 22.01
C LEU A 133 -17.04 -0.37 22.49
N SER A 134 -18.05 -0.17 23.32
CA SER A 134 -18.86 -1.24 23.92
C SER A 134 -20.23 -1.26 23.28
N HIS A 135 -20.65 -2.44 22.82
CA HIS A 135 -21.98 -2.70 22.32
C HIS A 135 -22.68 -3.73 23.21
N ALA A 136 -23.46 -3.23 24.17
CA ALA A 136 -24.19 -4.03 25.12
C ALA A 136 -25.53 -4.52 24.54
N PHE A 137 -25.87 -5.77 24.87
CA PHE A 137 -27.09 -6.42 24.43
C PHE A 137 -27.56 -7.44 25.48
N THR A 138 -28.79 -7.90 25.34
CA THR A 138 -29.35 -8.93 26.23
C THR A 138 -29.76 -10.16 25.44
N LEU A 139 -29.52 -11.33 26.02
CA LEU A 139 -29.98 -12.63 25.52
C LEU A 139 -31.12 -13.13 26.39
N LYS A 140 -32.18 -13.72 25.80
CA LYS A 140 -33.24 -14.37 26.57
C LYS A 140 -32.72 -15.68 27.14
N ASP A 141 -32.89 -15.87 28.44
CA ASP A 141 -32.48 -17.10 29.12
C ASP A 141 -33.49 -17.42 30.22
N ALA A 142 -34.19 -18.54 30.06
CA ALA A 142 -35.17 -19.06 31.01
C ALA A 142 -34.65 -19.16 32.45
N GLN A 143 -33.39 -19.58 32.62
CA GLN A 143 -32.81 -19.85 33.94
C GLN A 143 -32.13 -18.62 34.57
N ALA A 144 -31.89 -17.57 33.77
CA ALA A 144 -31.29 -16.34 34.26
C ALA A 144 -32.29 -15.48 35.05
N ARG A 145 -31.80 -14.73 36.04
CA ARG A 145 -32.62 -13.78 36.79
C ARG A 145 -33.20 -12.72 35.85
N GLY A 146 -34.51 -12.56 35.88
CA GLY A 146 -35.21 -11.63 34.99
C GLY A 146 -35.36 -12.13 33.55
N ILE A 147 -35.13 -13.44 33.29
CA ILE A 147 -35.30 -14.11 31.99
C ILE A 147 -34.31 -13.55 30.93
N ARG A 148 -33.27 -12.85 31.38
CA ARG A 148 -32.33 -12.18 30.49
C ARG A 148 -30.94 -12.23 31.06
N ARG A 149 -29.98 -12.36 30.15
CA ARG A 149 -28.57 -12.30 30.44
C ARG A 149 -27.93 -11.12 29.72
N SER A 150 -27.23 -10.28 30.47
CA SER A 150 -26.52 -9.13 29.93
C SER A 150 -25.17 -9.55 29.36
N CYS A 151 -24.94 -9.20 28.10
CA CYS A 151 -23.71 -9.45 27.36
C CYS A 151 -23.26 -8.16 26.67
N SER A 152 -21.98 -8.10 26.29
CA SER A 152 -21.45 -6.96 25.55
C SER A 152 -20.33 -7.42 24.62
N PHE A 153 -20.26 -6.83 23.42
CA PHE A 153 -19.06 -6.85 22.61
C PHE A 153 -18.26 -5.58 22.89
N ILE A 154 -16.98 -5.72 23.22
CA ILE A 154 -16.07 -4.60 23.36
C ILE A 154 -15.03 -4.63 22.24
N VAL A 155 -14.83 -3.50 21.58
CA VAL A 155 -13.74 -3.25 20.63
C VAL A 155 -12.73 -2.37 21.33
N PHE A 156 -11.54 -2.90 21.58
CA PHE A 156 -10.45 -2.24 22.27
C PHE A 156 -9.37 -1.79 21.28
N MET A 157 -8.98 -0.52 21.35
CA MET A 157 -7.91 0.09 20.55
C MET A 157 -7.12 1.11 21.36
N LYS A 158 -5.83 1.27 21.05
CA LYS A 158 -5.02 2.35 21.64
C LYS A 158 -5.25 3.71 20.97
N ASP A 159 -5.70 3.71 19.71
CA ASP A 159 -5.95 4.93 18.96
C ASP A 159 -7.43 5.35 19.09
N LYS A 160 -7.65 6.50 19.74
CA LYS A 160 -8.97 7.11 19.89
C LYS A 160 -9.60 7.48 18.55
N GLN A 161 -8.84 8.17 17.70
CA GLN A 161 -9.38 8.77 16.50
C GLN A 161 -9.79 7.69 15.49
N PHE A 162 -8.94 6.67 15.35
CA PHE A 162 -9.25 5.52 14.48
C PHE A 162 -10.51 4.78 14.97
N LEU A 163 -10.64 4.54 16.28
CA LEU A 163 -11.80 3.85 16.85
C LEU A 163 -13.10 4.63 16.64
N LEU A 164 -13.08 5.95 16.85
CA LEU A 164 -14.26 6.80 16.67
C LEU A 164 -14.66 6.92 15.20
N ASN A 165 -13.69 7.07 14.30
CA ASN A 165 -13.95 7.11 12.85
C ASN A 165 -14.53 5.78 12.33
N MET A 166 -14.08 4.65 12.88
CA MET A 166 -14.60 3.31 12.56
C MET A 166 -15.86 2.92 13.34
N CYS A 167 -16.34 3.76 14.25
CA CYS A 167 -17.46 3.44 15.13
C CYS A 167 -18.72 2.98 14.36
N PRO A 168 -19.20 3.68 13.32
CA PRO A 168 -20.36 3.23 12.56
C PRO A 168 -20.18 1.83 11.96
N PHE A 169 -18.99 1.57 11.39
CA PHE A 169 -18.64 0.26 10.84
C PHE A 169 -18.70 -0.84 11.90
N PHE A 170 -18.10 -0.63 13.07
CA PHE A 170 -18.14 -1.63 14.14
C PHE A 170 -19.56 -1.87 14.65
N VAL A 171 -20.32 -0.79 14.87
CA VAL A 171 -21.68 -0.87 15.39
C VAL A 171 -22.59 -1.62 14.43
N ASP A 172 -22.54 -1.33 13.13
CA ASP A 172 -23.42 -1.97 12.16
C ASP A 172 -23.13 -3.45 11.98
N ASN A 173 -21.86 -3.84 11.97
CA ASN A 173 -21.46 -5.24 11.84
C ASN A 173 -21.70 -6.02 13.13
N LEU A 174 -21.36 -5.46 14.30
CA LEU A 174 -21.65 -6.11 15.58
C LEU A 174 -23.15 -6.24 15.83
N ARG A 175 -23.98 -5.30 15.35
CA ARG A 175 -25.44 -5.41 15.43
C ARG A 175 -25.95 -6.66 14.70
N GLN A 176 -25.37 -7.01 13.55
CA GLN A 176 -25.75 -8.24 12.82
C GLN A 176 -25.40 -9.50 13.62
N VAL A 177 -24.19 -9.55 14.18
CA VAL A 177 -23.76 -10.67 15.04
C VAL A 177 -24.65 -10.79 16.27
N ILE A 178 -24.99 -9.66 16.91
CA ILE A 178 -25.88 -9.63 18.08
C ILE A 178 -27.27 -10.12 17.72
N LYS A 179 -27.83 -9.66 16.60
CA LYS A 179 -29.16 -10.10 16.16
C LYS A 179 -29.21 -11.61 15.97
N GLU A 180 -28.19 -12.17 15.31
CA GLU A 180 -28.08 -13.61 15.14
C GLU A 180 -28.01 -14.37 16.48
N LEU A 181 -27.23 -13.87 17.44
CA LEU A 181 -27.17 -14.45 18.80
C LEU A 181 -28.51 -14.34 19.54
N GLN A 182 -29.21 -13.22 19.38
CA GLN A 182 -30.53 -12.98 19.97
C GLN A 182 -31.58 -13.93 19.39
N ASP A 183 -31.57 -14.15 18.08
CA ASP A 183 -32.48 -15.06 17.38
C ASP A 183 -32.29 -16.51 17.85
N PHE A 184 -31.03 -16.96 18.02
CA PHE A 184 -30.73 -18.29 18.57
C PHE A 184 -31.22 -18.45 20.02
N ALA A 185 -30.92 -17.46 20.87
CA ALA A 185 -31.35 -17.48 22.27
C ALA A 185 -32.88 -17.42 22.40
N GLU A 186 -33.57 -16.65 21.56
CA GLU A 186 -35.03 -16.55 21.54
C GLU A 186 -35.67 -17.86 21.08
N LYS A 187 -35.13 -18.51 20.05
CA LYS A 187 -35.58 -19.83 19.59
C LYS A 187 -35.50 -20.86 20.70
N LYS A 188 -34.36 -20.93 21.41
CA LYS A 188 -34.18 -21.85 22.53
C LYS A 188 -35.13 -21.51 23.68
N TYR A 189 -35.23 -20.23 24.04
CA TYR A 189 -36.15 -19.78 25.09
C TYR A 189 -37.61 -20.20 24.81
N ASN A 190 -38.08 -20.04 23.57
CA ASN A 190 -39.44 -20.44 23.18
C ASN A 190 -39.63 -21.96 23.22
N ALA A 191 -38.57 -22.75 22.99
CA ALA A 191 -38.61 -24.20 23.15
C ALA A 191 -38.67 -24.60 24.64
N ASP A 192 -37.79 -24.03 25.46
CA ASP A 192 -37.76 -24.20 26.92
C ASP A 192 -39.14 -23.82 27.54
N GLU A 193 -39.78 -22.76 27.06
CA GLU A 193 -41.09 -22.30 27.54
C GLU A 193 -42.25 -23.25 27.17
N LYS A 194 -42.17 -23.91 26.01
CA LYS A 194 -43.16 -24.92 25.59
C LYS A 194 -43.05 -26.20 26.41
N GLU A 195 -41.82 -26.61 26.74
CA GLU A 195 -41.57 -27.83 27.52
C GLU A 195 -41.84 -27.61 29.01
N ASN A 196 -41.42 -26.47 29.56
CA ASN A 196 -41.65 -26.10 30.96
C ASN A 196 -42.00 -24.62 31.10
N PRO A 197 -43.29 -24.27 31.28
CA PRO A 197 -43.72 -22.90 31.45
C PRO A 197 -42.99 -22.22 32.62
N GLN A 198 -42.33 -21.10 32.36
CA GLN A 198 -41.50 -20.38 33.34
C GLN A 198 -42.25 -20.01 34.62
N ARG A 199 -43.57 -19.80 34.52
CA ARG A 199 -44.45 -19.58 35.67
C ARG A 199 -44.52 -20.81 36.58
N ALA A 200 -44.67 -22.00 36.01
CA ALA A 200 -44.70 -23.26 36.74
C ALA A 200 -43.34 -23.56 37.38
N ALA A 201 -42.24 -23.33 36.67
CA ALA A 201 -40.89 -23.47 37.20
C ALA A 201 -40.63 -22.56 38.43
N ARG A 202 -41.04 -21.28 38.38
CA ARG A 202 -40.91 -20.35 39.51
C ARG A 202 -41.75 -20.75 40.73
N LEU A 203 -42.98 -21.21 40.50
CA LEU A 203 -43.84 -21.75 41.56
C LEU A 203 -43.23 -22.99 42.22
N SER A 204 -42.62 -23.88 41.42
CA SER A 204 -41.95 -25.08 41.94
C SER A 204 -40.67 -24.80 42.73
N SER A 205 -39.92 -23.74 42.37
CA SER A 205 -38.71 -23.32 43.11
C SER A 205 -39.03 -22.69 44.47
N ALA A 206 -40.21 -22.10 44.63
CA ALA A 206 -40.66 -21.52 45.91
C ALA A 206 -41.06 -22.60 46.94
N ASN A 207 -41.41 -23.81 46.48
CA ASN A 207 -41.86 -24.93 47.32
C ASN A 207 -40.72 -25.86 47.78
N ARG A 208 -39.45 -25.59 47.44
CA ARG A 208 -38.31 -26.38 47.93
C ARG A 208 -37.83 -25.81 49.27
N GLU A 209 -37.99 -26.58 50.35
CA GLU A 209 -37.53 -26.22 51.68
C GLU A 209 -36.00 -25.99 51.74
N PRO A 210 -35.52 -25.04 52.57
CA PRO A 210 -34.12 -24.62 52.61
C PRO A 210 -33.24 -25.54 53.46
N HIS A 211 -33.22 -26.84 53.19
CA HIS A 211 -32.29 -27.78 53.83
C HIS A 211 -31.23 -28.25 52.83
N GLY A 212 -30.20 -27.42 52.64
CA GLY A 212 -29.05 -27.72 51.78
C GLY A 212 -28.36 -26.46 51.25
N ASN A 213 -27.04 -26.53 51.04
CA ASN A 213 -26.18 -25.41 50.65
C ASN A 213 -26.85 -24.44 49.65
N ARG A 214 -26.83 -23.16 50.01
CA ARG A 214 -27.48 -22.02 49.35
C ARG A 214 -27.08 -21.80 47.87
N GLU A 215 -26.11 -22.57 47.38
CA GLU A 215 -25.59 -22.57 46.01
C GLU A 215 -26.39 -23.46 45.05
N THR A 216 -27.12 -24.48 45.53
CA THR A 216 -27.89 -25.41 44.68
C THR A 216 -29.35 -24.99 44.45
N ALA A 217 -29.81 -23.89 45.06
CA ALA A 217 -31.19 -23.40 44.96
C ALA A 217 -31.39 -22.33 43.87
N ARG A 218 -30.31 -21.71 43.38
CA ARG A 218 -30.32 -20.87 42.17
C ARG A 218 -29.91 -21.75 41.00
N GLY A 219 -30.67 -21.74 39.91
CA GLY A 219 -30.28 -22.47 38.70
C GLY A 219 -28.84 -22.13 38.33
N MET A 220 -28.00 -23.15 38.14
CA MET A 220 -26.60 -22.93 37.79
C MET A 220 -26.53 -22.12 36.49
N PRO A 221 -25.66 -21.10 36.40
CA PRO A 221 -25.61 -20.24 35.24
C PRO A 221 -25.19 -21.05 34.01
N ARG A 222 -26.00 -21.06 32.95
CA ARG A 222 -25.74 -21.84 31.72
C ARG A 222 -24.62 -21.25 30.86
N GLY A 223 -23.87 -22.09 30.17
CA GLY A 223 -22.88 -21.63 29.19
C GLY A 223 -23.52 -21.00 27.95
N LEU A 224 -22.77 -20.19 27.20
CA LEU A 224 -23.28 -19.61 25.95
C LEU A 224 -23.78 -20.65 24.92
N PRO A 225 -23.11 -21.81 24.72
CA PRO A 225 -23.61 -22.86 23.84
C PRO A 225 -24.96 -23.44 24.33
N GLN A 226 -25.13 -23.52 25.65
CA GLN A 226 -26.38 -23.99 26.24
C GLN A 226 -27.50 -22.96 26.10
N ILE A 227 -27.23 -21.65 26.11
CA ILE A 227 -28.27 -20.62 25.93
C ILE A 227 -28.73 -20.53 24.46
N THR A 228 -27.81 -20.71 23.53
CA THR A 228 -28.08 -20.57 22.09
C THR A 228 -28.50 -21.87 21.42
N ASP A 229 -28.32 -23.01 22.09
CA ASP A 229 -28.53 -24.36 21.54
C ASP A 229 -27.59 -24.72 20.37
N GLU A 230 -26.48 -23.98 20.24
CA GLU A 230 -25.55 -24.10 19.12
C GLU A 230 -24.18 -24.59 19.60
N LYS A 231 -23.78 -25.79 19.18
CA LYS A 231 -22.50 -26.42 19.57
C LYS A 231 -21.28 -25.65 19.04
N HIS A 232 -21.42 -25.01 17.88
CA HIS A 232 -20.32 -24.33 17.18
C HIS A 232 -20.39 -22.80 17.29
N ILE A 233 -21.09 -22.28 18.31
CA ILE A 233 -21.30 -20.84 18.48
C ILE A 233 -20.00 -20.04 18.54
N PHE A 234 -18.98 -20.55 19.23
CA PHE A 234 -17.69 -19.86 19.33
C PHE A 234 -16.88 -19.85 18.02
N VAL A 235 -17.05 -20.87 17.17
CA VAL A 235 -16.42 -20.88 15.84
C VAL A 235 -17.11 -19.84 14.95
N ARG A 236 -18.45 -19.75 15.03
CA ARG A 236 -19.22 -18.74 14.30
C ARG A 236 -18.85 -17.32 14.74
N ILE A 237 -18.75 -17.07 16.05
CA ILE A 237 -18.28 -15.79 16.60
C ILE A 237 -16.84 -15.51 16.14
N HIS A 238 -15.94 -16.51 16.19
CA HIS A 238 -14.58 -16.37 15.66
C HIS A 238 -14.59 -15.87 14.21
N MET A 239 -15.31 -16.54 13.32
CA MET A 239 -15.38 -16.18 11.89
C MET A 239 -15.91 -14.75 11.70
N TRP A 240 -16.97 -14.37 12.40
CA TRP A 240 -17.51 -13.01 12.35
C TRP A 240 -16.49 -11.96 12.82
N LEU A 241 -15.84 -12.20 13.96
CA LEU A 241 -14.87 -11.24 14.49
C LEU A 241 -13.61 -11.14 13.61
N VAL A 242 -13.14 -12.26 13.04
CA VAL A 242 -12.06 -12.28 12.06
C VAL A 242 -12.43 -11.45 10.83
N TRP A 243 -13.64 -11.63 10.31
CA TRP A 243 -14.13 -10.87 9.16
C TRP A 243 -14.22 -9.37 9.48
N ILE A 244 -14.78 -8.99 10.63
CA ILE A 244 -14.84 -7.58 11.07
C ILE A 244 -13.43 -6.98 11.17
N LEU A 245 -12.47 -7.72 11.74
CA LEU A 245 -11.09 -7.24 11.88
C LEU A 245 -10.38 -7.11 10.52
N SER A 246 -10.56 -8.08 9.63
CA SER A 246 -9.96 -8.06 8.29
C SER A 246 -10.58 -6.98 7.40
N ALA A 247 -11.92 -6.88 7.34
CA ALA A 247 -12.62 -5.82 6.61
C ALA A 247 -12.32 -4.44 7.18
N GLY A 248 -12.29 -4.30 8.50
CA GLY A 248 -11.92 -3.04 9.17
C GLY A 248 -10.50 -2.59 8.86
N ALA A 249 -9.56 -3.53 8.66
CA ALA A 249 -8.21 -3.19 8.25
C ALA A 249 -8.11 -2.67 6.80
N ARG A 250 -9.10 -2.96 5.94
CA ARG A 250 -9.17 -2.48 4.55
C ARG A 250 -10.06 -1.23 4.39
N HIS A 251 -10.71 -0.78 5.46
CA HIS A 251 -11.67 0.33 5.40
C HIS A 251 -11.02 1.69 5.18
N PHE A 252 -9.82 1.88 5.75
CA PHE A 252 -8.99 3.06 5.56
C PHE A 252 -7.70 2.65 4.84
N VAL A 253 -7.77 2.53 3.52
CA VAL A 253 -6.58 2.42 2.68
C VAL A 253 -6.16 3.84 2.32
N GLU A 254 -4.96 4.23 2.74
CA GLU A 254 -4.34 5.46 2.26
C GLU A 254 -4.12 5.32 0.76
N SER A 255 -4.90 6.05 -0.03
CA SER A 255 -4.64 6.20 -1.45
C SER A 255 -3.58 7.29 -1.59
N SER A 256 -2.31 6.89 -1.71
CA SER A 256 -1.23 7.80 -2.13
C SER A 256 -1.35 8.15 -3.62
N ALA A 257 -2.52 8.57 -4.08
CA ALA A 257 -2.75 9.02 -5.46
C ALA A 257 -2.06 10.36 -5.77
N THR A 258 -1.44 11.02 -4.78
CA THR A 258 -0.75 12.31 -4.95
C THR A 258 0.74 12.20 -5.26
N LEU A 259 1.32 11.00 -5.33
CA LEU A 259 2.70 10.82 -5.81
C LEU A 259 2.79 10.62 -7.33
N ASP A 260 1.67 10.35 -8.01
CA ASP A 260 1.61 10.09 -9.45
C ASP A 260 0.73 11.11 -10.17
N SER A 261 1.09 12.39 -10.08
CA SER A 261 1.01 13.19 -11.31
C SER A 261 2.33 12.93 -12.03
N PRO A 262 2.41 11.96 -12.96
CA PRO A 262 3.59 11.84 -13.78
C PRO A 262 3.67 13.16 -14.55
N LEU A 263 4.57 14.04 -14.12
CA LEU A 263 5.14 15.07 -14.99
C LEU A 263 5.32 14.40 -16.36
N SER A 264 4.78 15.03 -17.40
CA SER A 264 4.60 14.55 -18.78
C SER A 264 5.78 13.77 -19.41
N GLY A 265 6.96 13.75 -18.77
CA GLY A 265 8.11 12.93 -19.13
C GLY A 265 8.06 11.43 -18.75
N PHE A 266 7.16 10.96 -17.87
CA PHE A 266 7.14 9.53 -17.48
C PHE A 266 6.24 8.64 -18.36
N LEU A 267 5.17 9.19 -18.95
CA LEU A 267 4.25 8.44 -19.83
C LEU A 267 4.81 8.12 -21.23
N ILE A 268 6.00 8.63 -21.59
CA ILE A 268 6.68 8.23 -22.84
C ILE A 268 7.58 7.00 -22.63
N ARG A 269 7.64 6.43 -21.42
CA ARG A 269 8.33 5.15 -21.20
C ARG A 269 7.37 4.00 -21.45
N TYR A 270 7.56 3.32 -22.59
CA TYR A 270 7.60 1.85 -22.73
C TYR A 270 7.21 1.33 -24.12
N GLN A 271 7.00 2.19 -25.10
CA GLN A 271 6.86 1.76 -26.49
C GLN A 271 8.00 2.36 -27.34
N ASP A 272 8.90 1.46 -27.72
CA ASP A 272 9.78 1.50 -28.90
C ASP A 272 10.92 2.53 -29.00
N PHE A 273 11.95 2.40 -28.14
CA PHE A 273 13.28 2.95 -28.49
C PHE A 273 14.37 1.91 -28.23
N THR A 274 14.53 0.99 -29.17
CA THR A 274 15.77 0.22 -29.32
C THR A 274 16.92 1.19 -29.52
N GLU A 275 17.89 1.22 -28.60
CA GLU A 275 19.11 1.99 -28.81
C GLU A 275 19.77 1.53 -30.11
N ASN A 276 20.12 2.48 -30.98
CA ASN A 276 20.77 2.17 -32.25
C ASN A 276 22.07 1.40 -31.90
N PRO A 277 22.30 0.18 -32.44
CA PRO A 277 23.37 -0.71 -32.00
C PRO A 277 24.77 -0.05 -32.07
N GLU A 278 24.95 0.90 -33.00
CA GLU A 278 26.18 1.67 -33.18
C GLU A 278 26.54 2.59 -31.99
N PHE A 279 25.56 3.12 -31.26
CA PHE A 279 25.82 3.95 -30.07
C PHE A 279 26.22 3.12 -28.84
N SER A 280 25.95 1.81 -28.86
CA SER A 280 26.30 0.91 -27.74
C SER A 280 27.81 0.67 -27.62
N GLU A 281 28.56 0.82 -28.71
CA GLU A 281 30.02 0.69 -28.71
C GLU A 281 30.72 1.96 -28.23
N ILE A 282 30.16 3.14 -28.54
CA ILE A 282 30.72 4.44 -28.13
C ILE A 282 30.43 4.74 -26.66
N SER A 283 29.22 4.43 -26.18
CA SER A 283 28.84 4.64 -24.78
C SER A 283 29.75 3.92 -23.78
N LYS A 284 30.37 2.80 -24.21
CA LYS A 284 31.36 2.04 -23.42
C LYS A 284 32.76 2.66 -23.42
N LYS A 285 33.08 3.50 -24.42
CA LYS A 285 34.43 4.07 -24.63
C LYS A 285 34.56 5.53 -24.15
N LYS A 286 33.54 6.36 -24.34
CA LYS A 286 33.57 7.79 -23.99
C LYS A 286 32.25 8.25 -23.36
N PHE A 287 32.34 9.08 -22.31
CA PHE A 287 31.18 9.75 -21.74
C PHE A 287 30.71 10.90 -22.64
N VAL A 288 29.40 11.08 -22.78
CA VAL A 288 28.77 12.17 -23.55
C VAL A 288 29.32 13.55 -23.19
N THR A 289 29.54 13.80 -21.89
CA THR A 289 30.05 15.08 -21.39
C THR A 289 31.48 15.37 -21.84
N THR A 290 32.30 14.34 -22.05
CA THR A 290 33.65 14.47 -22.58
C THR A 290 33.61 14.87 -24.05
N VAL A 291 32.76 14.21 -24.84
CA VAL A 291 32.62 14.51 -26.29
C VAL A 291 32.04 15.91 -26.51
N LEU A 292 31.00 16.32 -25.77
CA LEU A 292 30.47 17.68 -25.84
C LEU A 292 31.52 18.74 -25.47
N ARG A 293 32.40 18.43 -24.52
CA ARG A 293 33.51 19.32 -24.15
C ARG A 293 34.55 19.41 -25.27
N GLU A 294 34.91 18.29 -25.88
CA GLU A 294 35.82 18.26 -27.05
C GLU A 294 35.25 19.09 -28.20
N ILE A 295 33.96 18.92 -28.53
CA ILE A 295 33.25 19.74 -29.53
C ILE A 295 33.33 21.22 -29.16
N SER A 296 33.05 21.59 -27.90
CA SER A 296 33.11 22.98 -27.44
C SER A 296 34.50 23.61 -27.48
N GLN A 297 35.56 22.80 -27.41
CA GLN A 297 36.95 23.25 -27.46
C GLN A 297 37.44 23.44 -28.91
N GLN A 298 36.82 22.75 -29.87
CA GLN A 298 37.19 22.79 -31.29
C GLN A 298 36.49 23.92 -32.07
N MET A 299 35.49 24.60 -31.48
CA MET A 299 34.75 25.70 -32.11
C MET A 299 34.64 26.93 -31.21
N SER A 300 34.25 28.08 -31.77
CA SER A 300 34.02 29.28 -30.96
C SER A 300 32.77 29.14 -30.08
N ARG A 301 32.68 29.94 -29.00
CA ARG A 301 31.53 29.92 -28.09
C ARG A 301 30.20 30.24 -28.80
N GLU A 302 30.22 31.11 -29.81
CA GLU A 302 29.04 31.52 -30.56
C GLU A 302 28.53 30.38 -31.46
N HIS A 303 29.44 29.74 -32.19
CA HIS A 303 29.15 28.57 -33.02
C HIS A 303 28.62 27.40 -32.19
N PHE A 304 29.19 27.14 -31.02
CA PHE A 304 28.69 26.11 -30.11
C PHE A 304 27.29 26.44 -29.59
N ARG A 305 27.01 27.71 -29.28
CA ARG A 305 25.67 28.15 -28.85
C ARG A 305 24.64 27.96 -29.96
N GLN A 306 24.98 28.27 -31.21
CA GLN A 306 24.11 28.04 -32.37
C GLN A 306 23.86 26.54 -32.60
N LEU A 307 24.88 25.70 -32.41
CA LEU A 307 24.74 24.24 -32.48
C LEU A 307 23.80 23.69 -31.41
N LEU A 308 23.96 24.12 -30.16
CA LEU A 308 23.06 23.74 -29.07
C LEU A 308 21.62 24.23 -29.33
N PHE A 309 21.47 25.45 -29.82
CA PHE A 309 20.17 26.00 -30.19
C PHE A 309 19.50 25.14 -31.27
N ALA A 310 20.22 24.78 -32.34
CA ALA A 310 19.71 23.92 -33.40
C ALA A 310 19.30 22.53 -32.88
N CYS A 311 20.11 21.93 -31.99
CA CYS A 311 19.77 20.66 -31.36
C CYS A 311 18.43 20.75 -30.60
N LEU A 312 18.28 21.77 -29.77
CA LEU A 312 17.13 21.91 -28.86
C LEU A 312 15.85 22.35 -29.56
N THR A 313 15.95 23.08 -30.68
CA THR A 313 14.80 23.53 -31.47
C THR A 313 14.36 22.52 -32.53
N GLY A 314 15.13 21.44 -32.74
CA GLY A 314 14.81 20.40 -33.71
C GLY A 314 15.16 20.73 -35.16
N ILE A 315 16.03 21.74 -35.37
CA ILE A 315 16.65 22.02 -36.66
C ILE A 315 17.48 20.81 -37.09
N GLN A 316 17.48 20.47 -38.38
CA GLN A 316 18.22 19.30 -38.86
C GLN A 316 19.73 19.56 -38.78
N ILE A 317 20.44 18.62 -38.14
CA ILE A 317 21.89 18.65 -38.00
C ILE A 317 22.49 17.59 -38.91
N VAL A 318 23.35 18.04 -39.81
CA VAL A 318 24.08 17.21 -40.76
C VAL A 318 25.56 17.24 -40.36
N VAL A 319 26.14 16.08 -40.06
CA VAL A 319 27.56 15.95 -39.74
C VAL A 319 28.27 15.25 -40.89
N ARG A 320 29.19 15.96 -41.52
CA ARG A 320 29.99 15.48 -42.64
C ARG A 320 31.40 15.18 -42.17
N GLY A 321 31.90 13.99 -42.46
CA GLY A 321 33.24 13.60 -42.07
C GLY A 321 33.42 12.10 -42.01
N PRO A 322 34.57 11.64 -41.47
CA PRO A 322 34.81 10.21 -41.24
C PRO A 322 33.71 9.62 -40.36
N ASP A 323 33.19 8.44 -40.73
CA ASP A 323 32.10 7.76 -40.02
C ASP A 323 32.31 7.71 -38.50
N SER A 324 33.55 7.42 -38.05
CA SER A 324 33.88 7.34 -36.63
C SER A 324 33.69 8.66 -35.88
N GLN A 325 34.11 9.78 -36.47
CA GLN A 325 33.99 11.11 -35.85
C GLN A 325 32.56 11.65 -35.95
N ALA A 326 31.89 11.41 -37.09
CA ALA A 326 30.48 11.77 -37.25
C ALA A 326 29.58 11.06 -36.23
N LEU A 327 29.84 9.77 -35.97
CA LEU A 327 29.10 8.98 -34.99
C LEU A 327 29.32 9.49 -33.56
N GLU A 328 30.57 9.84 -33.19
CA GLU A 328 30.87 10.43 -31.88
C GLU A 328 30.13 11.76 -31.67
N ILE A 329 30.11 12.63 -32.67
CA ILE A 329 29.43 13.94 -32.60
C ILE A 329 27.91 13.74 -32.49
N LEU A 330 27.32 12.90 -33.33
CA LEU A 330 25.88 12.65 -33.33
C LEU A 330 25.41 11.94 -32.04
N TYR A 331 26.23 11.07 -31.46
CA TYR A 331 25.97 10.47 -30.14
C TYR A 331 25.84 11.55 -29.05
N ALA A 332 26.77 12.50 -29.05
CA ALA A 332 26.81 13.56 -28.07
C ALA A 332 25.65 14.55 -28.22
N LEU A 333 25.37 14.99 -29.46
CA LEU A 333 24.31 15.96 -29.76
C LEU A 333 22.92 15.37 -29.58
N SER A 334 22.68 14.15 -30.04
CA SER A 334 21.38 13.49 -29.87
C SER A 334 21.03 13.23 -28.40
N SER A 335 22.03 13.14 -27.52
CA SER A 335 21.82 12.99 -26.08
C SER A 335 21.22 14.24 -25.42
N LEU A 336 21.31 15.41 -26.06
CA LEU A 336 20.76 16.68 -25.55
C LEU A 336 19.23 16.76 -25.67
N VAL A 337 18.62 15.97 -26.56
CA VAL A 337 17.18 15.95 -26.78
C VAL A 337 16.53 14.69 -26.20
N PRO A 338 15.24 14.73 -25.82
CA PRO A 338 14.50 13.53 -25.39
C PRO A 338 14.59 12.41 -26.43
N LYS A 339 14.60 11.14 -25.98
CA LYS A 339 14.70 9.96 -26.88
C LYS A 339 13.65 10.00 -28.01
N SER A 340 12.44 10.48 -27.71
CA SER A 340 11.33 10.61 -28.65
C SER A 340 11.56 11.61 -29.78
N CYS A 341 12.49 12.56 -29.59
CA CYS A 341 12.82 13.58 -30.59
C CYS A 341 14.02 13.17 -31.45
N ARG A 342 14.57 11.96 -31.28
CA ARG A 342 15.77 11.50 -31.99
C ARG A 342 15.39 10.65 -33.20
N ARG A 343 15.70 11.11 -34.40
CA ARG A 343 15.61 10.38 -35.67
C ARG A 343 16.98 10.46 -36.35
N ILE A 344 17.78 9.42 -36.16
CA ILE A 344 19.20 9.41 -36.50
C ILE A 344 19.43 8.48 -37.68
N GLN A 345 20.10 8.97 -38.71
CA GLN A 345 20.57 8.18 -39.84
C GLN A 345 22.10 8.34 -39.97
N MET A 346 22.81 7.21 -39.95
CA MET A 346 24.26 7.17 -40.21
C MET A 346 24.55 6.70 -41.63
N GLY A 347 25.66 7.18 -42.20
CA GLY A 347 26.23 6.69 -43.45
C GLY A 347 25.31 6.82 -44.66
N ALA A 348 24.55 7.90 -44.76
CA ALA A 348 23.68 8.13 -45.91
C ALA A 348 24.52 8.52 -47.14
N ASP A 349 24.25 7.86 -48.27
CA ASP A 349 24.86 8.17 -49.58
C ASP A 349 24.19 9.40 -50.24
N GLU A 350 22.98 9.77 -49.79
CA GLU A 350 22.20 10.91 -50.27
C GLU A 350 21.61 11.72 -49.09
N TYR A 351 21.40 13.03 -49.31
CA TYR A 351 20.74 13.90 -48.34
C TYR A 351 19.30 13.45 -48.07
N LYS A 352 18.94 13.36 -46.79
CA LYS A 352 17.59 13.05 -46.32
C LYS A 352 16.88 14.28 -45.78
N ASN A 353 15.58 14.38 -46.01
CA ASN A 353 14.77 15.50 -45.56
C ASN A 353 14.60 15.52 -44.02
N ILE A 354 14.31 16.69 -43.45
CA ILE A 354 14.03 16.88 -42.00
C ILE A 354 12.88 16.00 -41.48
N ASN A 355 11.96 15.61 -42.37
CA ASN A 355 10.86 14.71 -42.04
C ASN A 355 11.32 13.25 -41.84
N GLU A 356 12.48 12.88 -42.36
CA GLU A 356 13.04 11.53 -42.25
C GLU A 356 14.03 11.43 -41.09
N CYS A 357 14.91 12.41 -40.94
CA CYS A 357 15.90 12.45 -39.86
C CYS A 357 16.19 13.89 -39.41
N ASN A 358 16.38 14.09 -38.10
CA ASN A 358 16.90 15.35 -37.57
C ASN A 358 18.40 15.31 -37.31
N PHE A 359 19.00 14.12 -37.25
CA PHE A 359 20.44 13.91 -37.13
C PHE A 359 20.91 13.03 -38.30
N LEU A 360 21.78 13.56 -39.15
CA LEU A 360 22.25 12.89 -40.37
C LEU A 360 23.78 12.85 -40.39
N GLY A 361 24.36 11.67 -40.60
CA GLY A 361 25.79 11.48 -40.88
C GLY A 361 26.02 11.14 -42.35
N GLU A 362 26.86 11.92 -43.05
CA GLU A 362 27.10 11.82 -44.49
C GLU A 362 28.59 11.57 -44.79
N LYS A 363 28.88 10.64 -45.74
CA LYS A 363 30.23 10.11 -45.98
C LYS A 363 31.05 10.84 -47.05
N ASP A 364 30.41 11.42 -48.07
CA ASP A 364 31.10 11.81 -49.31
C ASP A 364 31.38 13.31 -49.46
N PHE A 365 32.55 13.61 -50.03
CA PHE A 365 33.09 14.96 -50.25
C PHE A 365 32.64 15.58 -51.60
N LEU A 366 31.84 14.86 -52.40
CA LEU A 366 31.46 15.22 -53.77
C LEU A 366 29.96 15.41 -53.96
N PHE A 367 29.25 15.88 -52.93
CA PHE A 367 27.92 16.43 -53.12
C PHE A 367 27.99 17.95 -53.15
N GLU A 368 27.81 18.52 -54.35
CA GLU A 368 27.16 19.82 -54.49
C GLU A 368 25.89 19.75 -53.63
N ILE A 369 25.88 20.39 -52.44
CA ILE A 369 24.61 20.94 -51.95
C ILE A 369 24.28 21.98 -53.01
N PHE A 370 23.64 21.53 -54.09
CA PHE A 370 23.33 22.35 -55.23
C PHE A 370 22.58 23.56 -54.70
N ILE A 371 23.17 24.74 -54.93
CA ILE A 371 22.54 26.05 -54.74
C ILE A 371 21.15 26.08 -55.42
N THR A 372 20.88 25.15 -56.35
CA THR A 372 19.57 24.92 -56.97
C THR A 372 18.45 24.48 -56.01
N PHE A 373 18.73 23.72 -54.93
CA PHE A 373 17.69 23.30 -53.99
C PHE A 373 17.20 24.44 -53.07
N PHE A 374 18.03 25.49 -52.90
CA PHE A 374 17.70 26.69 -52.13
C PHE A 374 16.60 27.54 -52.77
N SER A 375 16.30 27.33 -54.05
CA SER A 375 15.28 28.10 -54.77
C SER A 375 13.84 27.68 -54.48
N ASN A 376 13.59 26.45 -53.98
CA ASN A 376 12.27 25.83 -54.12
C ASN A 376 11.61 25.31 -52.83
N GLN A 377 12.19 25.55 -51.64
CA GLN A 377 11.60 25.14 -50.35
C GLN A 377 11.73 26.27 -49.32
N ARG A 378 10.63 26.97 -49.04
CA ARG A 378 10.54 28.16 -48.16
C ARG A 378 10.76 27.91 -46.65
N ASN A 379 11.25 26.76 -46.21
CA ASN A 379 11.26 26.38 -44.78
C ASN A 379 12.37 25.40 -44.37
N LEU A 380 13.57 25.43 -44.98
CA LEU A 380 14.68 24.58 -44.53
C LEU A 380 15.71 25.39 -43.72
N SER A 381 15.80 25.08 -42.42
CA SER A 381 16.97 25.40 -41.60
C SER A 381 17.82 24.14 -41.50
N ILE A 382 19.05 24.17 -42.03
CA ILE A 382 20.01 23.07 -41.93
C ILE A 382 21.27 23.60 -41.26
N LEU A 383 21.77 22.86 -40.27
CA LEU A 383 23.08 23.11 -39.68
C LEU A 383 24.06 22.02 -40.13
N ALA A 384 25.02 22.38 -40.99
CA ALA A 384 26.04 21.46 -41.47
C ALA A 384 27.34 21.62 -40.66
N ILE A 385 27.81 20.54 -40.04
CA ILE A 385 29.11 20.43 -39.39
C ILE A 385 30.05 19.71 -40.34
N ILE A 386 31.09 20.38 -40.83
CA ILE A 386 32.13 19.77 -41.65
C ILE A 386 33.33 19.44 -40.79
N VAL A 387 33.65 18.15 -40.73
CA VAL A 387 34.84 17.61 -40.10
C VAL A 387 35.86 17.32 -41.20
N PRO A 388 37.01 18.01 -41.24
CA PRO A 388 37.96 17.86 -42.34
C PRO A 388 38.55 16.44 -42.37
N PHE A 389 38.49 15.80 -43.55
CA PHE A 389 39.32 14.64 -43.84
C PHE A 389 40.78 15.11 -43.91
N GLY A 390 41.70 14.37 -43.29
CA GLY A 390 43.14 14.60 -43.44
C GLY A 390 43.62 14.24 -44.85
N ASN A 391 43.20 14.99 -45.86
CA ASN A 391 43.58 14.80 -47.26
C ASN A 391 44.57 15.91 -47.68
N PRO A 392 45.75 15.60 -48.25
CA PRO A 392 46.82 16.58 -48.48
C PRO A 392 46.55 17.58 -49.62
N PHE A 393 45.44 17.48 -50.35
CA PHE A 393 45.19 18.35 -51.51
C PHE A 393 44.66 19.75 -51.19
N LEU A 394 44.26 20.01 -49.95
CA LEU A 394 43.89 21.35 -49.46
C LEU A 394 45.00 22.02 -48.64
N SER A 395 46.22 21.45 -48.64
CA SER A 395 47.36 21.98 -47.88
C SER A 395 47.93 23.30 -48.42
N ASN A 396 47.48 23.77 -49.59
CA ASN A 396 48.01 24.98 -50.22
C ASN A 396 47.29 26.28 -49.83
N PHE A 397 46.23 26.24 -49.00
CA PHE A 397 45.53 27.47 -48.61
C PHE A 397 45.55 27.83 -47.12
N TYR A 398 45.89 26.92 -46.19
CA TYR A 398 45.91 27.29 -44.77
C TYR A 398 47.02 26.59 -43.99
N SER A 399 48.05 27.37 -43.68
CA SER A 399 49.13 27.04 -42.75
C SER A 399 48.63 27.17 -41.30
N HIS A 400 48.07 26.10 -40.74
CA HIS A 400 48.22 25.72 -39.33
C HIS A 400 47.46 24.42 -39.06
N ASN A 401 48.17 23.40 -38.57
CA ASN A 401 47.64 22.11 -38.09
C ASN A 401 46.67 22.29 -36.90
N ARG A 402 45.44 22.73 -37.16
CA ARG A 402 44.30 22.58 -36.26
C ARG A 402 43.14 22.05 -37.10
N CYS A 403 42.53 20.93 -36.71
CA CYS A 403 41.26 20.49 -37.27
C CYS A 403 40.22 21.57 -36.96
N ILE A 404 39.94 22.45 -37.91
CA ILE A 404 38.92 23.48 -37.77
C ILE A 404 37.59 22.80 -38.12
N LEU A 405 36.68 22.65 -37.14
CA LEU A 405 35.28 22.35 -37.44
C LEU A 405 34.70 23.58 -38.14
N TYR A 406 34.27 23.42 -39.39
CA TYR A 406 33.52 24.46 -40.08
C TYR A 406 32.03 24.22 -39.84
N ILE A 407 31.36 25.19 -39.24
CA ILE A 407 29.90 25.21 -39.17
C ILE A 407 29.42 26.07 -40.33
N ILE A 408 28.78 25.45 -41.32
CA ILE A 408 28.03 26.20 -42.33
C ILE A 408 26.60 26.29 -41.82
N ILE A 409 26.26 27.49 -41.37
CA ILE A 409 24.94 27.83 -40.87
C ILE A 409 24.12 28.32 -42.05
N ILE A 410 23.22 27.50 -42.56
CA ILE A 410 22.28 27.94 -43.58
C ILE A 410 20.93 28.18 -42.88
N ILE A 411 20.80 29.41 -42.38
CA ILE A 411 19.57 29.90 -41.76
C ILE A 411 18.91 30.85 -42.75
N ASP A 412 17.59 30.69 -42.92
CA ASP A 412 16.73 31.63 -43.62
C ASP A 412 16.97 33.07 -43.09
N ALA A 413 17.24 34.01 -43.99
CA ALA A 413 17.60 35.38 -43.65
C ALA A 413 16.55 36.06 -42.75
N GLU A 414 15.27 35.69 -42.88
CA GLU A 414 14.19 36.25 -42.05
C GLU A 414 14.21 35.77 -40.59
N ILE A 415 14.74 34.57 -40.30
CA ILE A 415 14.80 34.02 -38.93
C ILE A 415 15.99 34.62 -38.16
N LEU A 416 17.09 34.92 -38.86
CA LEU A 416 18.31 35.47 -38.27
C LEU A 416 18.10 36.90 -37.74
N GLU A 417 17.41 37.75 -38.50
CA GLU A 417 17.09 39.13 -38.08
C GLU A 417 16.09 39.17 -36.93
N ARG A 418 15.07 38.29 -36.93
CA ARG A 418 14.00 38.33 -35.93
C ARG A 418 14.39 37.82 -34.55
N TYR A 419 15.27 36.82 -34.46
CA TYR A 419 15.55 36.14 -33.19
C TYR A 419 16.97 36.31 -32.66
N LEU A 420 17.96 36.60 -33.52
CA LEU A 420 19.36 36.70 -33.12
C LEU A 420 19.91 38.13 -33.23
N GLY A 421 19.22 39.05 -33.92
CA GLY A 421 19.61 40.46 -34.02
C GLY A 421 20.93 40.68 -34.78
N ILE A 422 21.35 39.71 -35.60
CA ILE A 422 22.59 39.78 -36.38
C ILE A 422 22.23 40.27 -37.78
N SER A 423 22.83 41.38 -38.20
CA SER A 423 22.61 41.97 -39.53
C SER A 423 23.20 41.09 -40.63
N SER A 424 22.46 40.96 -41.73
CA SER A 424 22.79 40.19 -42.94
C SER A 424 24.11 40.60 -43.63
N ALA A 425 24.74 41.71 -43.22
CA ALA A 425 25.98 42.20 -43.80
C ALA A 425 27.26 41.43 -43.40
N ILE A 426 27.19 40.50 -42.44
CA ILE A 426 28.38 39.78 -41.91
C ILE A 426 28.68 38.48 -42.70
N LEU A 427 27.83 38.10 -43.65
CA LEU A 427 27.87 36.80 -44.36
C LEU A 427 28.39 36.86 -45.81
N ASN A 428 29.18 37.88 -46.17
CA ASN A 428 29.95 37.89 -47.43
C ASN A 428 31.40 37.45 -47.22
#